data_AF-A0A9D8DA22-F1
#
_entry.id   AF-A0A9D8DA22-F1
#
_cell.length_a   1.000
_cell.length_b   1.000
_cell.length_c   1.000
_cell.angle_alpha   90.00
_cell.angle_beta   90.00
_cell.angle_gamma   90.00
#
_symmetry.space_group_name_H-M   'P 1'
#
loop_
_entity.id
_entity.type
_entity.pdbx_description
1 polymer ?
#
loop_
_entity_poly.entity_id
_entity_poly.type
_entity_poly.pdbx_seq_one_letter_code
_entity_poly.pdbx_strand_id
1 'polypeptide(L)'
;MGADRLRPRLVLRPRGLPALLHPLRLHERAGADQLDRLPGLPVRAARGLPHRPLRVALVQGSGRDPGSPLGALRAGAQGSRLSVEPGPSVHAWDPSAPAAGVREVLAELREADPGALELSPIPGGASRETWVVHAKAAPGRVSWPRGPRHTGVGEEAALCVLRRDPPGSESLVPMREEFELVRLAAEAGVPVPEPLAFEPDGGRFGSPGMLLGFVEGTSVAPRILRRPEYEAARGALPEQLAEALALVHSIEPRALEGVLPPTPADPALAQIEEWERQIDAIGEPMPAVELGLRWLRANAPQPAQPRLVHGDFRLGNLIVGGEGLAAVIDWELAHQGDPTEDVGWLCIRSWRFGSDALPVAGVGELETFAAAYEQAGGEALDLERVRYWEAFGNVKWAIICARQANDHLTGVRRSHELASLGRRVCEPEWDLLELIGDPAA
;
A
#
# COMPACT_ATOMS: atom_id res chain seq x y z
N MET A 1 -9.97 -39.58 7.50
CA MET A 1 -9.00 -39.29 6.42
C MET A 1 -9.56 -38.12 5.64
N GLY A 2 -9.21 -36.89 5.98
CA GLY A 2 -7.92 -36.31 5.58
C GLY A 2 -8.09 -35.75 4.17
N ALA A 3 -8.50 -34.48 4.06
CA ALA A 3 -8.59 -33.65 2.84
C ALA A 3 -9.35 -32.36 3.19
N ASP A 4 -8.75 -31.19 3.02
CA ASP A 4 -9.45 -29.89 3.14
C ASP A 4 -9.26 -29.13 1.82
N ARG A 5 -9.81 -29.62 0.70
CA ARG A 5 -11.20 -29.45 0.19
C ARG A 5 -11.63 -27.98 0.10
N LEU A 6 -11.68 -27.48 -1.14
CA LEU A 6 -12.53 -26.38 -1.61
C LEU A 6 -13.75 -26.22 -0.69
N ARG A 7 -13.87 -25.10 0.02
CA ARG A 7 -15.09 -24.87 0.81
C ARG A 7 -16.24 -24.59 -0.18
N PRO A 8 -17.25 -25.47 -0.29
CA PRO A 8 -18.37 -25.23 -1.19
C PRO A 8 -19.15 -24.00 -0.69
N ARG A 9 -19.38 -23.03 -1.58
CA ARG A 9 -20.30 -21.91 -1.32
C ARG A 9 -21.74 -22.41 -1.55
N LEU A 10 -22.58 -22.34 -0.53
CA LEU A 10 -24.00 -22.71 -0.62
C LEU A 10 -24.81 -21.46 -0.99
N VAL A 11 -25.49 -21.48 -2.14
CA VAL A 11 -26.46 -20.43 -2.53
C VAL A 11 -27.86 -20.99 -2.35
N LEU A 12 -28.66 -20.38 -1.47
CA LEU A 12 -30.06 -20.75 -1.27
C LEU A 12 -30.94 -19.84 -2.15
N ARG A 13 -31.66 -20.44 -3.10
CA ARG A 13 -32.67 -19.74 -3.92
C ARG A 13 -34.08 -20.17 -3.49
N PRO A 14 -34.88 -19.30 -2.84
CA PRO A 14 -36.31 -19.55 -2.69
C PRO A 14 -36.97 -19.52 -4.07
N ARG A 15 -37.79 -20.52 -4.40
CA ARG A 15 -38.60 -20.48 -5.62
C ARG A 15 -39.62 -19.34 -5.51
N GLY A 16 -39.59 -18.40 -6.45
CA GLY A 16 -40.60 -17.34 -6.59
C GLY A 16 -40.27 -15.98 -5.97
N LEU A 17 -39.04 -15.75 -5.49
CA LEU A 17 -38.56 -14.42 -5.07
C LEU A 17 -37.28 -14.04 -5.84
N PRO A 18 -37.05 -12.74 -6.13
CA PRO A 18 -35.77 -12.26 -6.66
C PRO A 18 -34.63 -12.67 -5.72
N ALA A 19 -33.49 -13.08 -6.26
CA ALA A 19 -32.35 -13.57 -5.49
C ALA A 19 -31.87 -12.51 -4.48
N LEU A 20 -32.17 -12.71 -3.20
CA LEU A 20 -31.53 -11.98 -2.11
C LEU A 20 -30.14 -12.58 -1.91
N LEU A 21 -29.15 -11.99 -2.57
CA LEU A 21 -27.74 -12.35 -2.45
C LEU A 21 -27.23 -11.94 -1.07
N HIS A 22 -27.27 -12.86 -0.11
CA HIS A 22 -26.36 -12.82 1.03
C HIS A 22 -25.44 -14.04 1.00
N PRO A 23 -24.11 -13.85 0.96
CA PRO A 23 -23.17 -14.94 1.12
C PRO A 23 -23.23 -15.49 2.54
N LEU A 24 -23.78 -16.70 2.72
CA LEU A 24 -23.69 -17.42 3.98
C LEU A 24 -22.29 -18.06 4.10
N ARG A 25 -21.49 -17.58 5.05
CA ARG A 25 -20.23 -18.24 5.41
C ARG A 25 -20.54 -19.44 6.31
N LEU A 26 -20.23 -20.64 5.83
CA LEU A 26 -20.23 -21.86 6.63
C LEU A 26 -19.00 -21.85 7.55
N HIS A 27 -19.22 -21.57 8.83
CA HIS A 27 -18.21 -21.76 9.86
C HIS A 27 -18.32 -23.19 10.40
N GLU A 28 -17.35 -24.06 10.11
CA GLU A 28 -17.03 -25.17 11.00
C GLU A 28 -16.35 -24.56 12.24
N ARG A 29 -17.12 -24.28 13.30
CA ARG A 29 -16.58 -24.04 14.64
C ARG A 29 -16.73 -25.32 15.45
N ALA A 30 -15.60 -25.87 15.90
CA ALA A 30 -15.59 -26.83 17.00
C ALA A 30 -15.92 -26.05 18.30
N GLY A 31 -17.10 -26.31 18.85
CA GLY A 31 -17.66 -25.63 20.02
C GLY A 31 -19.18 -25.76 19.99
N ALA A 32 -19.68 -26.99 20.22
CA ALA A 32 -21.05 -27.42 19.91
C ALA A 32 -22.12 -26.92 20.89
N ASP A 33 -21.75 -26.39 22.06
CA ASP A 33 -22.71 -26.31 23.17
C ASP A 33 -23.80 -25.23 23.02
N GLN A 34 -23.64 -24.25 22.13
CA GLN A 34 -24.63 -23.19 21.92
C GLN A 34 -25.57 -23.39 20.72
N LEU A 35 -25.24 -24.30 19.78
CA LEU A 35 -26.01 -24.48 18.54
C LEU A 35 -27.09 -25.56 18.63
N ASP A 36 -27.00 -26.49 19.60
CA ASP A 36 -27.93 -27.62 19.74
C ASP A 36 -29.35 -27.24 20.18
N ARG A 37 -29.57 -25.98 20.59
CA ARG A 37 -30.90 -25.47 20.97
C ARG A 37 -31.68 -24.84 19.82
N LEU A 38 -31.10 -24.74 18.62
CA LEU A 38 -31.77 -24.13 17.47
C LEU A 38 -32.43 -25.19 16.58
N PRO A 39 -33.74 -25.08 16.25
CA PRO A 39 -34.38 -25.98 15.30
C PRO A 39 -33.77 -25.79 13.91
N GLY A 40 -33.08 -26.81 13.40
CA GLY A 40 -32.42 -26.79 12.09
C GLY A 40 -33.37 -27.09 10.93
N LEU A 41 -33.14 -26.44 9.77
CA LEU A 41 -33.80 -26.76 8.51
C LEU A 41 -33.16 -27.99 7.85
N PRO A 42 -33.91 -29.02 7.45
CA PRO A 42 -33.36 -30.16 6.73
C PRO A 42 -33.09 -29.80 5.26
N VAL A 43 -31.82 -29.78 4.86
CA VAL A 43 -31.41 -29.57 3.46
C VAL A 43 -30.98 -30.91 2.85
N ARG A 44 -31.63 -31.35 1.76
CA ARG A 44 -31.14 -32.49 0.95
C ARG A 44 -30.12 -31.98 -0.07
N ALA A 45 -28.94 -32.56 -0.07
CA ALA A 45 -27.90 -32.27 -1.06
C ALA A 45 -28.35 -32.67 -2.48
N ALA A 46 -28.02 -31.85 -3.48
CA ALA A 46 -28.07 -32.26 -4.88
C ALA A 46 -26.94 -33.26 -5.19
N ARG A 47 -27.12 -34.07 -6.24
CA ARG A 47 -26.19 -35.17 -6.62
C ARG A 47 -24.74 -34.67 -6.64
N GLY A 48 -23.86 -35.36 -5.90
CA GLY A 48 -22.41 -35.11 -5.89
C GLY A 48 -21.83 -34.57 -4.58
N LEU A 49 -22.65 -34.22 -3.58
CA LEU A 49 -22.18 -33.83 -2.24
C LEU A 49 -22.50 -34.92 -1.18
N PRO A 50 -21.70 -35.07 -0.12
CA PRO A 50 -21.89 -36.13 0.88
C PRO A 50 -23.24 -36.02 1.60
N HIS A 51 -23.91 -37.16 1.80
CA HIS A 51 -25.28 -37.31 2.34
C HIS A 51 -25.49 -36.94 3.82
N ARG A 52 -24.63 -36.14 4.45
CA ARG A 52 -24.85 -35.75 5.85
C ARG A 52 -25.85 -34.58 5.94
N PRO A 53 -26.82 -34.61 6.88
CA PRO A 53 -27.73 -33.50 7.10
C PRO A 53 -26.95 -32.28 7.62
N LEU A 54 -26.89 -31.22 6.81
CA LEU A 54 -26.34 -29.93 7.22
C LEU A 54 -27.39 -29.17 8.04
N ARG A 55 -27.04 -28.78 9.27
CA ARG A 55 -27.80 -27.81 10.06
C ARG A 55 -27.24 -26.41 9.79
N VAL A 56 -28.08 -25.52 9.27
CA VAL A 56 -27.70 -24.11 9.02
C VAL A 56 -28.34 -23.25 10.10
N ALA A 57 -27.53 -22.50 10.84
CA ALA A 57 -27.99 -21.48 11.79
C ALA A 57 -27.86 -20.10 11.14
N LEU A 58 -28.97 -19.34 11.11
CA LEU A 58 -29.01 -17.98 10.61
C LEU A 58 -28.96 -17.03 11.80
N VAL A 59 -27.86 -16.28 11.94
CA VAL A 59 -27.70 -15.28 13.01
C VAL A 59 -28.02 -13.91 12.42
N GLN A 60 -29.03 -13.23 12.96
CA GLN A 60 -29.39 -11.86 12.60
C GLN A 60 -28.81 -10.91 13.65
N GLY A 61 -28.15 -9.83 13.21
CA GLY A 61 -27.72 -8.74 14.09
C GLY A 61 -28.92 -8.01 14.73
N SER A 62 -28.66 -7.16 15.72
CA SER A 62 -29.65 -6.56 16.64
C SER A 62 -30.73 -5.66 16.00
N GLY A 63 -30.73 -5.45 14.68
CA GLY A 63 -31.78 -4.73 13.96
C GLY A 63 -32.98 -5.63 13.64
N ARG A 64 -34.09 -5.47 14.38
CA ARG A 64 -35.40 -6.04 14.03
C ARG A 64 -36.01 -5.27 12.85
N ASP A 65 -35.56 -5.57 11.63
CA ASP A 65 -36.32 -5.21 10.43
C ASP A 65 -37.26 -6.37 10.05
N PRO A 66 -38.58 -6.22 10.20
CA PRO A 66 -39.57 -7.21 9.77
C PRO A 66 -39.70 -7.34 8.25
N GLY A 67 -39.16 -6.38 7.48
CA GLY A 67 -39.01 -6.46 6.03
C GLY A 67 -37.79 -7.25 5.57
N SER A 68 -36.99 -7.77 6.50
CA SER A 68 -35.78 -8.51 6.12
C SER A 68 -36.12 -9.81 5.39
N PRO A 69 -35.26 -10.27 4.46
CA PRO A 69 -35.41 -11.51 3.69
C PRO A 69 -35.73 -12.75 4.55
N LEU A 70 -35.34 -12.73 5.82
CA LEU A 70 -35.53 -13.79 6.80
C LEU A 70 -36.96 -13.88 7.34
N GLY A 71 -37.71 -12.77 7.37
CA GLY A 71 -39.13 -12.76 7.77
C GLY A 71 -40.01 -13.54 6.78
N ALA A 72 -39.74 -13.40 5.48
CA ALA A 72 -40.44 -14.12 4.42
C ALA A 72 -40.17 -15.64 4.44
N LEU A 73 -38.95 -16.05 4.82
CA LEU A 73 -38.56 -17.47 4.93
C LEU A 73 -39.23 -18.19 6.11
N ARG A 74 -39.57 -17.48 7.20
CA ARG A 74 -40.32 -18.06 8.33
C ARG A 74 -41.81 -18.23 8.04
N ALA A 75 -42.40 -17.37 7.20
CA ALA A 75 -43.81 -17.44 6.84
C ALA A 75 -44.13 -18.51 5.78
N GLY A 76 -43.15 -18.93 4.97
CA GLY A 76 -43.34 -19.87 3.84
C GLY A 76 -43.10 -21.36 4.15
N ALA A 77 -43.25 -21.81 5.39
CA ALA A 77 -42.86 -23.17 5.83
C ALA A 77 -43.76 -24.33 5.33
N GLN A 78 -44.58 -24.15 4.29
CA GLN A 78 -45.30 -25.25 3.65
C GLN A 78 -44.98 -25.33 2.16
N GLY A 79 -43.92 -26.07 1.82
CA GLY A 79 -43.79 -26.73 0.52
C GLY A 79 -42.75 -26.19 -0.47
N SER A 80 -42.04 -25.10 -0.20
CA SER A 80 -41.03 -24.58 -1.14
C SER A 80 -39.69 -25.33 -1.03
N ARG A 81 -39.41 -26.20 -2.02
CA ARG A 81 -38.10 -26.86 -2.21
C ARG A 81 -37.05 -25.82 -2.66
N LEU A 82 -35.99 -25.67 -1.86
CA LEU A 82 -34.78 -24.93 -2.24
C LEU A 82 -33.92 -25.82 -3.16
N SER A 83 -33.59 -25.32 -4.35
CA SER A 83 -32.65 -25.97 -5.28
C SER A 83 -31.36 -25.14 -5.38
N VAL A 84 -30.23 -25.84 -5.36
CA VAL A 84 -28.89 -25.24 -5.47
C VAL A 84 -28.44 -25.34 -6.93
N GLU A 85 -28.11 -24.19 -7.54
CA GLU A 85 -27.48 -24.12 -8.86
C GLU A 85 -26.17 -23.32 -8.77
N PRO A 86 -25.12 -23.69 -9.53
CA PRO A 86 -23.92 -22.88 -9.63
C PRO A 86 -24.24 -21.53 -10.31
N GLY A 87 -23.87 -20.42 -9.66
CA GLY A 87 -23.91 -19.09 -10.27
C GLY A 87 -22.68 -18.81 -11.13
N PRO A 88 -22.71 -17.82 -12.03
CA PRO A 88 -21.55 -17.44 -12.82
C PRO A 88 -20.43 -16.96 -11.90
N SER A 89 -19.21 -17.43 -12.16
CA SER A 89 -18.00 -17.03 -11.44
C SER A 89 -17.68 -15.56 -11.71
N VAL A 90 -17.56 -14.74 -10.66
CA VAL A 90 -16.68 -13.57 -10.71
C VAL A 90 -15.28 -14.08 -11.05
N HIS A 91 -14.72 -13.56 -12.16
CA HIS A 91 -13.56 -14.08 -12.89
C HIS A 91 -12.47 -14.68 -11.99
N ALA A 92 -12.25 -16.00 -12.12
CA ALA A 92 -11.01 -16.62 -11.71
C ALA A 92 -9.92 -16.12 -12.67
N TRP A 93 -9.03 -15.26 -12.19
CA TRP A 93 -7.91 -14.74 -12.97
C TRP A 93 -6.82 -15.80 -13.08
N ASP A 94 -6.27 -15.93 -14.29
CA ASP A 94 -5.19 -16.86 -14.60
C ASP A 94 -3.82 -16.14 -14.47
N PRO A 95 -2.99 -16.49 -13.47
CA PRO A 95 -1.66 -15.91 -13.31
C PRO A 95 -0.72 -16.22 -14.50
N SER A 96 -1.12 -17.08 -15.45
CA SER A 96 -0.36 -17.30 -16.69
C SER A 96 -0.41 -16.12 -17.66
N ALA A 97 -1.45 -15.27 -17.61
CA ALA A 97 -1.68 -14.21 -18.58
C ALA A 97 -0.65 -13.05 -18.54
N PRO A 98 -0.27 -12.47 -17.39
CA PRO A 98 0.77 -11.44 -17.36
C PRO A 98 2.15 -12.01 -17.62
N ALA A 99 2.41 -13.27 -17.28
CA ALA A 99 3.72 -13.88 -17.52
C ALA A 99 4.08 -13.89 -19.02
N ALA A 100 3.09 -14.12 -19.89
CA ALA A 100 3.27 -14.06 -21.34
C ALA A 100 3.58 -12.64 -21.83
N GLY A 101 2.81 -11.63 -21.40
CA GLY A 101 3.04 -10.25 -21.83
C GLY A 101 4.31 -9.63 -21.25
N VAL A 102 4.68 -9.97 -20.01
CA VAL A 102 5.98 -9.58 -19.44
C VAL A 102 7.14 -10.20 -20.23
N ARG A 103 7.02 -11.46 -20.65
CA ARG A 103 8.01 -12.11 -21.50
C ARG A 103 8.17 -11.41 -22.85
N GLU A 104 7.07 -11.03 -23.48
CA GLU A 104 7.06 -10.28 -24.74
C GLU A 104 7.83 -8.96 -24.59
N VAL A 105 7.48 -8.16 -23.57
CA VAL A 105 8.17 -6.88 -23.28
C VAL A 105 9.66 -7.08 -23.02
N LEU A 106 10.03 -8.07 -22.20
CA LEU A 106 11.44 -8.35 -21.91
C LEU A 106 12.21 -8.84 -23.15
N ALA A 107 11.57 -9.61 -24.04
CA ALA A 107 12.16 -10.06 -25.28
C ALA A 107 12.42 -8.89 -26.25
N GLU A 108 11.50 -7.93 -26.31
CA GLU A 108 11.67 -6.67 -27.05
C GLU A 108 12.82 -5.83 -26.49
N LEU A 109 12.81 -5.56 -25.18
CA LEU A 109 13.80 -4.70 -24.53
C LEU A 109 15.24 -5.24 -24.60
N ARG A 110 15.39 -6.56 -24.57
CA ARG A 110 16.72 -7.21 -24.53
C ARG A 110 17.12 -7.85 -25.86
N GLU A 111 16.29 -7.72 -26.89
CA GLU A 111 16.46 -8.40 -28.18
C GLU A 111 16.73 -9.92 -28.05
N ALA A 112 16.21 -10.53 -26.98
CA ALA A 112 16.46 -11.93 -26.61
C ALA A 112 15.33 -12.47 -25.73
N ASP A 113 14.81 -13.66 -26.08
CA ASP A 113 13.74 -14.32 -25.32
C ASP A 113 14.22 -14.73 -23.91
N PRO A 114 13.63 -14.18 -22.83
CA PRO A 114 14.03 -14.50 -21.45
C PRO A 114 13.70 -15.94 -21.02
N GLY A 115 13.03 -16.71 -21.87
CA GLY A 115 12.58 -18.05 -21.57
C GLY A 115 11.28 -18.05 -20.76
N ALA A 116 11.00 -19.17 -20.08
CA ALA A 116 9.79 -19.26 -19.26
C ALA A 116 9.94 -18.41 -17.99
N LEU A 117 8.89 -17.66 -17.65
CA LEU A 117 8.88 -16.77 -16.48
C LEU A 117 8.02 -17.33 -15.35
N GLU A 118 8.39 -16.97 -14.13
CA GLU A 118 7.57 -17.17 -12.92
C GLU A 118 7.32 -15.82 -12.26
N LEU A 119 6.07 -15.55 -11.90
CA LEU A 119 5.68 -14.34 -11.19
C LEU A 119 5.30 -14.69 -9.76
N SER A 120 6.02 -14.11 -8.81
CA SER A 120 5.81 -14.30 -7.37
C SER A 120 5.24 -13.01 -6.78
N PRO A 121 4.07 -13.04 -6.11
CA PRO A 121 3.49 -11.85 -5.52
C PRO A 121 4.34 -11.38 -4.34
N ILE A 122 4.58 -10.08 -4.23
CA ILE A 122 5.15 -9.48 -3.03
C ILE A 122 3.97 -9.11 -2.11
N PRO A 123 3.90 -9.64 -0.88
CA PRO A 123 2.93 -9.19 0.10
C PRO A 123 3.21 -7.72 0.45
N GLY A 124 2.21 -6.86 0.33
CA GLY A 124 2.35 -5.41 0.54
C GLY A 124 1.81 -4.62 -0.66
N GLY A 125 1.61 -3.32 -0.47
CA GLY A 125 0.93 -2.43 -1.42
C GLY A 125 -0.56 -2.27 -1.06
N ALA A 126 -0.89 -1.16 -0.39
CA ALA A 126 -2.28 -0.86 0.00
C ALA A 126 -3.16 -0.50 -1.21
N SER A 127 -2.52 0.01 -2.27
CA SER A 127 -3.09 0.55 -3.50
C SER A 127 -2.86 -0.34 -4.72
N ARG A 128 -1.66 -0.95 -4.83
CA ARG A 128 -1.18 -1.62 -6.06
C ARG A 128 -0.64 -3.02 -5.85
N GLU A 129 -0.82 -3.86 -6.87
CA GLU A 129 -0.24 -5.20 -6.88
C GLU A 129 1.21 -5.14 -7.37
N THR A 130 2.11 -5.83 -6.65
CA THR A 130 3.53 -5.91 -6.99
C THR A 130 3.99 -7.36 -7.07
N TRP A 131 4.71 -7.72 -8.13
CA TRP A 131 5.15 -9.08 -8.42
C TRP A 131 6.62 -9.09 -8.81
N VAL A 132 7.42 -10.00 -8.24
CA VAL A 132 8.78 -10.27 -8.73
C VAL A 132 8.68 -11.23 -9.91
N VAL A 133 9.43 -10.93 -10.97
CA VAL A 133 9.53 -11.75 -12.17
C VAL A 133 10.85 -12.50 -12.14
N HIS A 134 10.80 -13.83 -12.17
CA HIS A 134 11.96 -14.71 -12.20
C HIS A 134 12.06 -15.42 -13.54
N ALA A 135 13.29 -15.60 -14.05
CA ALA A 135 13.54 -16.59 -15.10
C ALA A 135 13.44 -18.00 -14.52
N LYS A 136 12.67 -18.90 -15.14
CA LYS A 136 12.75 -20.33 -14.83
C LYS A 136 14.02 -20.90 -15.45
N ALA A 137 14.83 -21.60 -14.65
CA ALA A 137 15.94 -22.38 -15.20
C ALA A 137 15.41 -23.35 -16.28
N ALA A 138 15.88 -23.20 -17.52
CA ALA A 138 15.83 -24.30 -18.45
C ALA A 138 16.80 -25.40 -17.95
N PRO A 139 16.45 -26.69 -18.00
CA PRO A 139 17.41 -27.74 -17.75
C PRO A 139 18.50 -27.66 -18.84
N GLY A 140 19.65 -27.09 -18.49
CA GLY A 140 20.78 -26.91 -19.41
C GLY A 140 21.00 -25.46 -19.87
N ARG A 141 21.55 -24.62 -18.97
CA ARG A 141 22.35 -23.42 -19.26
C ARG A 141 21.66 -22.28 -20.04
N VAL A 142 21.31 -21.21 -19.31
CA VAL A 142 21.34 -19.84 -19.84
C VAL A 142 22.12 -18.98 -18.85
N SER A 143 23.32 -18.54 -19.22
CA SER A 143 24.05 -17.50 -18.49
C SER A 143 23.75 -16.16 -19.16
N TRP A 144 23.01 -15.31 -18.48
CA TRP A 144 22.63 -13.98 -18.95
C TRP A 144 23.79 -12.98 -18.90
N PRO A 145 23.92 -12.03 -19.84
CA PRO A 145 24.95 -11.00 -19.80
C PRO A 145 24.78 -10.13 -18.56
N ARG A 146 25.85 -10.00 -17.78
CA ARG A 146 25.91 -9.16 -16.57
C ARG A 146 26.01 -7.69 -16.99
N GLY A 147 24.90 -6.95 -16.92
CA GLY A 147 24.94 -5.50 -16.76
C GLY A 147 25.66 -5.08 -15.46
N PRO A 148 26.19 -3.85 -15.37
CA PRO A 148 27.13 -3.43 -14.32
C PRO A 148 26.57 -3.42 -12.88
N ARG A 149 25.30 -3.79 -12.65
CA ARG A 149 24.65 -3.83 -11.33
C ARG A 149 23.89 -5.14 -11.03
N HIS A 150 24.26 -6.26 -11.65
CA HIS A 150 23.70 -7.57 -11.31
C HIS A 150 24.67 -8.39 -10.43
N THR A 151 24.38 -8.49 -9.13
CA THR A 151 25.08 -9.39 -8.19
C THR A 151 24.16 -10.51 -7.71
N GLY A 152 23.85 -11.46 -8.58
CA GLY A 152 23.23 -12.73 -8.20
C GLY A 152 23.96 -13.89 -8.85
N VAL A 153 24.45 -14.85 -8.05
CA VAL A 153 24.99 -16.14 -8.53
C VAL A 153 24.02 -17.24 -8.10
N GLY A 154 23.26 -17.81 -9.04
CA GLY A 154 22.35 -18.94 -8.79
C GLY A 154 21.26 -19.10 -9.86
N GLU A 155 20.69 -20.31 -9.98
CA GLU A 155 19.82 -20.80 -11.07
C GLU A 155 18.41 -20.15 -11.18
N GLU A 156 18.07 -19.14 -10.39
CA GLU A 156 16.79 -18.39 -10.46
C GLU A 156 17.04 -16.89 -10.28
N ALA A 157 17.52 -16.20 -11.32
CA ALA A 157 17.75 -14.76 -11.25
C ALA A 157 16.41 -14.01 -11.32
N ALA A 158 16.12 -13.19 -10.30
CA ALA A 158 15.06 -12.18 -10.39
C ALA A 158 15.45 -11.17 -11.49
N LEU A 159 14.56 -10.96 -12.44
CA LEU A 159 14.81 -10.14 -13.62
C LEU A 159 14.31 -8.70 -13.42
N CYS A 160 13.05 -8.59 -12.97
CA CYS A 160 12.35 -7.31 -12.86
C CYS A 160 11.18 -7.44 -11.88
N VAL A 161 10.50 -6.32 -11.65
CA VAL A 161 9.28 -6.21 -10.86
C VAL A 161 8.16 -5.70 -11.76
N LEU A 162 7.01 -6.38 -11.72
CA LEU A 162 5.76 -5.90 -12.30
C LEU A 162 4.93 -5.21 -11.21
N ARG A 163 4.61 -3.94 -11.43
CA ARG A 163 3.69 -3.17 -10.59
C ARG A 163 2.48 -2.76 -11.43
N ARG A 164 1.26 -2.99 -10.93
CA ARG A 164 0.03 -2.73 -11.69
C ARG A 164 -1.13 -2.33 -10.81
N ASP A 165 -2.09 -1.66 -11.42
CA ASP A 165 -3.33 -1.25 -10.75
C ASP A 165 -4.27 -2.46 -10.60
N PRO A 166 -4.84 -2.71 -9.40
CA PRO A 166 -5.96 -3.60 -9.23
C PRO A 166 -7.15 -3.14 -10.09
N PRO A 167 -7.98 -4.06 -10.61
CA PRO A 167 -9.17 -3.67 -11.36
C PRO A 167 -10.08 -2.70 -10.56
N GLY A 168 -10.24 -1.47 -11.07
CA GLY A 168 -11.09 -0.44 -10.46
C GLY A 168 -10.46 0.36 -9.33
N SER A 169 -9.13 0.32 -9.14
CA SER A 169 -8.44 1.21 -8.20
C SER A 169 -8.28 2.62 -8.77
N GLU A 170 -8.46 3.63 -7.92
CA GLU A 170 -8.07 5.02 -8.18
C GLU A 170 -6.89 5.36 -7.26
N SER A 171 -5.81 5.90 -7.84
CA SER A 171 -4.61 6.35 -7.12
C SER A 171 -4.45 7.87 -7.29
N LEU A 172 -3.80 8.53 -6.32
CA LEU A 172 -3.55 9.97 -6.37
C LEU A 172 -2.65 10.35 -7.56
N VAL A 173 -1.53 9.65 -7.70
CA VAL A 173 -0.71 9.68 -8.92
C VAL A 173 -1.08 8.45 -9.76
N PRO A 174 -1.64 8.61 -10.96
CA PRO A 174 -1.95 7.46 -11.82
C PRO A 174 -0.68 6.77 -12.32
N MET A 175 -0.81 5.52 -12.79
CA MET A 175 0.33 4.64 -13.11
C MET A 175 1.31 5.25 -14.14
N ARG A 176 0.79 6.00 -15.12
CA ARG A 176 1.60 6.66 -16.16
C ARG A 176 2.50 7.72 -15.53
N GLU A 177 1.92 8.58 -14.71
CA GLU A 177 2.59 9.69 -14.05
C GLU A 177 3.63 9.15 -13.05
N GLU A 178 3.31 8.08 -12.31
CA GLU A 178 4.27 7.41 -11.43
C GLU A 178 5.48 6.87 -12.23
N PHE A 179 5.25 6.24 -13.38
CA PHE A 179 6.35 5.75 -14.23
C PHE A 179 7.24 6.89 -14.75
N GLU A 180 6.64 7.99 -15.19
CA GLU A 180 7.40 9.18 -15.63
C GLU A 180 8.19 9.81 -14.48
N LEU A 181 7.64 9.85 -13.27
CA LEU A 181 8.35 10.33 -12.08
C LEU A 181 9.58 9.46 -11.76
N VAL A 182 9.43 8.13 -11.81
CA VAL A 182 10.56 7.20 -11.65
C VAL A 182 11.62 7.43 -12.73
N ARG A 183 11.21 7.68 -13.98
CA ARG A 183 12.15 8.02 -15.07
C ARG A 183 12.90 9.33 -14.81
N LEU A 184 12.20 10.38 -14.43
CA LEU A 184 12.82 11.67 -14.09
C LEU A 184 13.77 11.55 -12.89
N ALA A 185 13.38 10.78 -11.87
CA ALA A 185 14.23 10.50 -10.72
C ALA A 185 15.51 9.73 -11.12
N ALA A 186 15.39 8.73 -11.99
CA ALA A 186 16.55 7.99 -12.52
C ALA A 186 17.49 8.91 -13.33
N GLU A 187 16.94 9.82 -14.15
CA GLU A 187 17.71 10.80 -14.92
C GLU A 187 18.43 11.82 -14.03
N ALA A 188 17.81 12.21 -12.91
CA ALA A 188 18.41 13.06 -11.89
C ALA A 188 19.46 12.33 -11.04
N GLY A 189 19.61 11.01 -11.18
CA GLY A 189 20.58 10.21 -10.44
C GLY A 189 20.10 9.70 -9.08
N VAL A 190 18.82 9.90 -8.75
CA VAL A 190 18.20 9.30 -7.55
C VAL A 190 18.33 7.78 -7.65
N PRO A 191 18.74 7.06 -6.58
CA PRO A 191 18.75 5.60 -6.61
C PRO A 191 17.30 5.12 -6.66
N VAL A 192 16.81 4.76 -7.84
CA VAL A 192 15.48 4.18 -8.06
C VAL A 192 15.61 2.88 -8.85
N PRO A 193 14.61 2.00 -8.82
CA PRO A 193 14.56 0.87 -9.73
C PRO A 193 14.61 1.34 -11.19
N GLU A 194 15.35 0.65 -12.04
CA GLU A 194 15.46 1.00 -13.46
C GLU A 194 14.06 0.98 -14.13
N PRO A 195 13.57 2.08 -14.72
CA PRO A 195 12.29 2.08 -15.42
C PRO A 195 12.44 1.32 -16.75
N LEU A 196 11.84 0.14 -16.87
CA LEU A 196 12.02 -0.74 -18.04
C LEU A 196 10.93 -0.53 -19.09
N ALA A 197 9.66 -0.53 -18.68
CA ALA A 197 8.53 -0.37 -19.60
C ALA A 197 7.27 0.07 -18.86
N PHE A 198 6.36 0.71 -19.61
CA PHE A 198 5.02 1.07 -19.15
C PHE A 198 3.97 0.60 -20.17
N GLU A 199 2.86 0.07 -19.66
CA GLU A 199 1.72 -0.42 -20.43
C GLU A 199 0.45 0.32 -19.95
N PRO A 200 -0.13 1.22 -20.77
CA PRO A 200 -1.22 2.09 -20.33
C PRO A 200 -2.58 1.40 -20.22
N ASP A 201 -2.89 0.46 -21.11
CA ASP A 201 -4.23 -0.13 -21.23
C ASP A 201 -4.32 -1.56 -20.67
N GLY A 202 -3.20 -2.07 -20.16
CA GLY A 202 -3.12 -3.41 -19.61
C GLY A 202 -3.20 -4.55 -20.62
N GLY A 203 -2.97 -4.29 -21.92
CA GLY A 203 -2.97 -5.33 -22.94
C GLY A 203 -2.04 -6.48 -22.59
N ARG A 204 -0.77 -6.16 -22.27
CA ARG A 204 0.25 -7.16 -21.91
C ARG A 204 0.26 -7.54 -20.42
N PHE A 205 -0.17 -6.67 -19.52
CA PHE A 205 -0.09 -6.91 -18.06
C PHE A 205 -1.42 -7.26 -17.39
N GLY A 206 -2.51 -7.26 -18.15
CA GLY A 206 -3.89 -7.49 -17.70
C GLY A 206 -4.58 -6.24 -17.10
N SER A 207 -3.82 -5.23 -16.70
CA SER A 207 -4.26 -3.90 -16.25
C SER A 207 -3.11 -2.89 -16.46
N PRO A 208 -3.37 -1.57 -16.39
CA PRO A 208 -2.31 -0.57 -16.47
C PRO A 208 -1.19 -0.91 -15.49
N GLY A 209 0.06 -0.88 -15.96
CA GLY A 209 1.19 -1.32 -15.16
C GLY A 209 2.53 -0.95 -15.74
N MET A 210 3.56 -1.10 -14.92
CA MET A 210 4.94 -0.81 -15.25
C MET A 210 5.85 -2.00 -14.90
N LEU A 211 6.94 -2.13 -15.65
CA LEU A 211 8.07 -2.98 -15.33
C LEU A 211 9.23 -2.12 -14.83
N LEU A 212 9.79 -2.54 -13.70
CA LEU A 212 10.93 -1.92 -13.05
C LEU A 212 12.05 -2.94 -12.88
N GLY A 213 13.31 -2.49 -12.89
CA GLY A 213 14.46 -3.33 -12.57
C GLY A 213 14.32 -3.91 -11.16
N PHE A 214 14.73 -5.16 -10.97
CA PHE A 214 14.76 -5.74 -9.63
C PHE A 214 15.94 -5.16 -8.84
N VAL A 215 15.67 -4.63 -7.64
CA VAL A 215 16.68 -4.11 -6.73
C VAL A 215 16.75 -5.03 -5.50
N GLU A 216 17.94 -5.56 -5.23
CA GLU A 216 18.18 -6.42 -4.08
C GLU A 216 18.24 -5.61 -2.77
N GLY A 217 17.55 -6.09 -1.74
CA GLY A 217 17.54 -5.47 -0.41
C GLY A 217 16.27 -5.75 0.37
N THR A 218 16.00 -4.94 1.38
CA THR A 218 14.77 -5.00 2.17
C THR A 218 14.22 -3.61 2.43
N SER A 219 12.89 -3.46 2.43
CA SER A 219 12.19 -2.27 2.93
C SER A 219 11.52 -2.51 4.29
N VAL A 220 11.82 -3.64 4.94
CA VAL A 220 11.24 -3.97 6.25
C VAL A 220 12.01 -3.22 7.33
N ALA A 221 11.50 -2.07 7.75
CA ALA A 221 12.18 -1.16 8.67
C ALA A 221 12.66 -1.82 9.99
N PRO A 222 11.88 -2.68 10.70
CA PRO A 222 12.42 -3.39 11.87
C PRO A 222 13.62 -4.29 11.56
N ARG A 223 13.73 -4.80 10.33
CA ARG A 223 14.89 -5.57 9.89
C ARG A 223 16.11 -4.66 9.73
N ILE A 224 15.93 -3.56 9.00
CA ILE A 224 16.97 -2.53 8.76
C ILE A 224 17.51 -2.00 10.09
N LEU A 225 16.62 -1.70 11.05
CA LEU A 225 16.98 -1.04 12.30
C LEU A 225 17.61 -1.97 13.35
N ARG A 226 17.34 -3.28 13.30
CA ARG A 226 17.69 -4.20 14.42
C ARG A 226 18.62 -5.34 14.05
N ARG A 227 18.77 -5.66 12.76
CA ARG A 227 19.55 -6.82 12.35
C ARG A 227 21.04 -6.48 12.17
N PRO A 228 21.97 -7.33 12.63
CA PRO A 228 23.40 -7.09 12.47
C PRO A 228 23.85 -6.93 11.01
N GLU A 229 23.22 -7.64 10.06
CA GLU A 229 23.60 -7.55 8.64
C GLU A 229 23.44 -6.15 8.01
N TYR A 230 22.68 -5.25 8.64
CA TYR A 230 22.46 -3.87 8.19
C TYR A 230 23.20 -2.84 9.06
N GLU A 231 24.17 -3.24 9.88
CA GLU A 231 24.90 -2.30 10.74
C GLU A 231 25.70 -1.26 9.93
N ALA A 232 26.42 -1.70 8.90
CA ALA A 232 27.11 -0.79 7.99
C ALA A 232 26.12 0.12 7.25
N ALA A 233 25.03 -0.44 6.73
CA ALA A 233 23.96 0.31 6.09
C ALA A 233 23.38 1.40 7.02
N ARG A 234 23.07 1.09 8.28
CA ARG A 234 22.56 2.09 9.25
C ARG A 234 23.51 3.26 9.46
N GLY A 235 24.82 3.02 9.45
CA GLY A 235 25.82 4.08 9.57
C GLY A 235 25.88 5.00 8.34
N ALA A 236 25.66 4.45 7.13
CA ALA A 236 25.71 5.20 5.87
C ALA A 236 24.38 5.87 5.49
N LEU A 237 23.26 5.34 5.99
CA LEU A 237 21.92 5.79 5.60
C LEU A 237 21.70 7.29 5.81
N PRO A 238 22.04 7.95 6.94
CA PRO A 238 21.72 9.36 7.14
C PRO A 238 22.20 10.27 6.00
N GLU A 239 23.45 10.09 5.56
CA GLU A 239 24.04 10.84 4.44
C GLU A 239 23.38 10.46 3.11
N GLN A 240 23.21 9.16 2.84
CA GLN A 240 22.60 8.68 1.59
C GLN A 240 21.13 9.08 1.43
N LEU A 241 20.36 9.15 2.53
CA LEU A 241 18.99 9.63 2.51
C LEU A 241 18.94 11.13 2.19
N ALA A 242 19.89 11.89 2.74
CA ALA A 242 20.01 13.32 2.48
C ALA A 242 20.38 13.59 1.01
N GLU A 243 21.36 12.85 0.48
CA GLU A 243 21.74 12.88 -0.93
C GLU A 243 20.57 12.52 -1.84
N ALA A 244 19.85 11.43 -1.55
CA ALA A 244 18.71 11.02 -2.35
C ALA A 244 17.62 12.10 -2.40
N LEU A 245 17.24 12.68 -1.25
CA LEU A 245 16.24 13.75 -1.23
C LEU A 245 16.74 15.02 -1.92
N ALA A 246 18.01 15.40 -1.79
CA ALA A 246 18.56 16.54 -2.53
C ALA A 246 18.45 16.33 -4.04
N LEU A 247 18.70 15.12 -4.53
CA LEU A 247 18.53 14.75 -5.94
C LEU A 247 17.05 14.79 -6.37
N VAL A 248 16.11 14.30 -5.54
CA VAL A 248 14.67 14.41 -5.82
C VAL A 248 14.27 15.89 -5.95
N HIS A 249 14.70 16.71 -4.99
CA HIS A 249 14.34 18.13 -4.93
C HIS A 249 15.06 18.98 -5.98
N SER A 250 16.10 18.45 -6.62
CA SER A 250 16.79 19.10 -7.76
C SER A 250 16.02 19.03 -9.08
N ILE A 251 14.99 18.18 -9.17
CA ILE A 251 14.18 18.04 -10.38
C ILE A 251 13.37 19.33 -10.59
N GLU A 252 13.69 20.02 -11.68
CA GLU A 252 13.11 21.33 -11.99
C GLU A 252 11.60 21.25 -12.28
N PRO A 253 10.77 22.21 -11.81
CA PRO A 253 9.32 22.21 -12.04
C PRO A 253 8.92 22.07 -13.51
N ARG A 254 9.73 22.60 -14.42
CA ARG A 254 9.52 22.48 -15.87
C ARG A 254 9.50 21.03 -16.36
N ALA A 255 10.28 20.14 -15.75
CA ALA A 255 10.29 18.71 -16.10
C ALA A 255 9.02 18.00 -15.64
N LEU A 256 8.28 18.59 -14.70
CA LEU A 256 7.04 18.04 -14.14
C LEU A 256 5.79 18.52 -14.91
N GLU A 257 5.95 19.45 -15.85
CA GLU A 257 4.86 19.95 -16.70
C GLU A 257 4.25 18.80 -17.51
N GLY A 258 2.96 18.56 -17.32
CA GLY A 258 2.24 17.46 -17.98
C GLY A 258 2.40 16.09 -17.31
N VAL A 259 3.19 16.00 -16.23
CA VAL A 259 3.30 14.81 -15.37
C VAL A 259 2.51 15.04 -14.07
N LEU A 260 2.73 16.17 -13.41
CA LEU A 260 2.03 16.55 -12.19
C LEU A 260 1.23 17.83 -12.41
N PRO A 261 0.07 18.00 -11.71
CA PRO A 261 -0.63 19.28 -11.70
C PRO A 261 0.27 20.38 -11.13
N PRO A 262 0.10 21.64 -11.56
CA PRO A 262 0.84 22.76 -10.98
C PRO A 262 0.49 22.90 -9.51
N THR A 263 1.46 23.33 -8.70
CA THR A 263 1.20 23.54 -7.28
C THR A 263 0.26 24.73 -7.05
N PRO A 264 -0.58 24.70 -6.00
CA PRO A 264 -1.37 25.86 -5.57
C PRO A 264 -0.50 27.04 -5.15
N ALA A 265 -1.05 28.26 -5.17
CA ALA A 265 -0.30 29.46 -4.77
C ALA A 265 0.26 29.39 -3.33
N ASP A 266 -0.45 28.68 -2.44
CA ASP A 266 0.01 28.32 -1.11
C ASP A 266 -0.11 26.79 -0.93
N PRO A 267 0.95 26.02 -1.16
CA PRO A 267 0.91 24.56 -1.08
C PRO A 267 0.58 24.05 0.32
N ALA A 268 1.08 24.71 1.38
CA ALA A 268 0.86 24.28 2.76
C ALA A 268 -0.61 24.44 3.15
N LEU A 269 -1.21 25.60 2.86
CA LEU A 269 -2.64 25.84 3.13
C LEU A 269 -3.54 24.92 2.30
N ALA A 270 -3.21 24.70 1.02
CA ALA A 270 -3.98 23.79 0.16
C ALA A 270 -3.97 22.35 0.68
N GLN A 271 -2.83 21.89 1.21
CA GLN A 271 -2.75 20.59 1.86
C GLN A 271 -3.56 20.54 3.15
N ILE A 272 -3.49 21.57 4.01
CA ILE A 272 -4.33 21.65 5.23
C ILE A 272 -5.81 21.54 4.87
N GLU A 273 -6.27 22.27 3.85
CA GLU A 273 -7.66 22.22 3.39
C GLU A 273 -8.07 20.84 2.87
N GLU A 274 -7.16 20.11 2.23
CA GLU A 274 -7.41 18.72 1.84
C GLU A 274 -7.55 17.81 3.06
N TRP A 275 -6.66 17.93 4.03
CA TRP A 275 -6.73 17.10 5.25
C TRP A 275 -7.94 17.45 6.13
N GLU A 276 -8.39 18.71 6.15
CA GLU A 276 -9.67 19.14 6.73
C GLU A 276 -10.87 18.43 6.05
N ARG A 277 -10.86 18.28 4.71
CA ARG A 277 -11.90 17.50 4.02
C ARG A 277 -11.83 16.01 4.35
N GLN A 278 -10.63 15.46 4.46
CA GLN A 278 -10.43 14.03 4.75
C GLN A 278 -10.91 13.66 6.15
N ILE A 279 -10.63 14.49 7.16
CA ILE A 279 -11.10 14.28 8.53
C ILE A 279 -12.63 14.41 8.63
N ASP A 280 -13.22 15.41 7.96
CA ASP A 280 -14.69 15.59 7.93
C ASP A 280 -15.40 14.37 7.32
N ALA A 281 -14.80 13.74 6.30
CA ALA A 281 -15.35 12.55 5.65
C ALA A 281 -15.37 11.30 6.55
N ILE A 282 -14.58 11.25 7.62
CA ILE A 282 -14.61 10.17 8.61
C ILE A 282 -15.91 10.25 9.44
N GLY A 283 -16.37 11.48 9.73
CA GLY A 283 -17.61 11.71 10.47
C GLY A 283 -17.53 11.48 11.98
N GLU A 284 -16.32 11.37 12.53
CA GLU A 284 -16.06 11.26 13.98
C GLU A 284 -15.12 12.39 14.43
N PRO A 285 -15.40 13.08 15.56
CA PRO A 285 -14.51 14.13 16.08
C PRO A 285 -13.14 13.58 16.49
N MET A 286 -12.08 14.32 16.16
CA MET A 286 -10.71 13.97 16.53
C MET A 286 -10.00 15.21 17.10
N PRO A 287 -10.24 15.56 18.38
CA PRO A 287 -9.85 16.87 18.92
C PRO A 287 -8.36 17.20 18.83
N ALA A 288 -7.47 16.22 18.98
CA ALA A 288 -6.03 16.43 18.86
C ALA A 288 -5.62 16.79 17.43
N VAL A 289 -6.17 16.06 16.44
CA VAL A 289 -5.93 16.33 15.02
C VAL A 289 -6.54 17.66 14.59
N GLU A 290 -7.78 17.96 15.01
CA GLU A 290 -8.44 19.24 14.74
C GLU A 290 -7.67 20.42 15.34
N LEU A 291 -7.09 20.26 16.54
CA LEU A 291 -6.20 21.25 17.13
C LEU A 291 -4.92 21.41 16.30
N GLY A 292 -4.32 20.30 15.86
CA GLY A 292 -3.16 20.30 14.97
C GLY A 292 -3.41 21.05 13.68
N LEU A 293 -4.53 20.79 12.98
CA LEU A 293 -4.91 21.49 11.76
C LEU A 293 -5.03 23.01 11.97
N ARG A 294 -5.61 23.45 13.10
CA ARG A 294 -5.69 24.87 13.44
C ARG A 294 -4.32 25.47 13.73
N TRP A 295 -3.46 24.74 14.45
CA TRP A 295 -2.09 25.18 14.71
C TRP A 295 -1.29 25.30 13.40
N LEU A 296 -1.38 24.33 12.51
CA LEU A 296 -0.73 24.33 11.20
C LEU A 296 -1.18 25.54 10.37
N ARG A 297 -2.49 25.80 10.30
CA ARG A 297 -3.02 26.97 9.59
C ARG A 297 -2.51 28.30 10.16
N ALA A 298 -2.34 28.40 11.49
CA ALA A 298 -1.86 29.61 12.15
C ALA A 298 -0.34 29.81 12.04
N ASN A 299 0.42 28.75 11.81
CA ASN A 299 1.89 28.75 11.76
C ASN A 299 2.44 28.38 10.38
N ALA A 300 1.62 28.43 9.33
CA ALA A 300 2.02 28.07 7.98
C ALA A 300 3.24 28.89 7.55
N PRO A 301 4.33 28.25 7.07
CA PRO A 301 5.51 28.97 6.62
C PRO A 301 5.20 29.75 5.35
N GLN A 302 6.03 30.74 5.04
CA GLN A 302 5.94 31.41 3.73
C GLN A 302 6.12 30.38 2.60
N PRO A 303 5.33 30.46 1.52
CA PRO A 303 5.43 29.51 0.41
C PRO A 303 6.87 29.38 -0.11
N ALA A 304 7.38 28.15 -0.14
CA ALA A 304 8.69 27.84 -0.74
C ALA A 304 8.58 27.80 -2.26
N GLN A 305 9.74 27.83 -2.94
CA GLN A 305 9.77 27.47 -4.35
C GLN A 305 9.33 26.00 -4.49
N PRO A 306 8.30 25.70 -5.31
CA PRO A 306 7.81 24.34 -5.44
C PRO A 306 8.85 23.43 -6.08
N ARG A 307 9.07 22.27 -5.49
CA ARG A 307 9.92 21.19 -6.01
C ARG A 307 9.11 19.89 -6.09
N LEU A 308 9.68 18.86 -6.73
CA LEU A 308 9.12 17.52 -6.60
C LEU A 308 9.24 17.08 -5.14
N VAL A 309 8.14 16.66 -4.55
CA VAL A 309 8.07 16.03 -3.22
C VAL A 309 7.66 14.58 -3.44
N HIS A 310 8.40 13.63 -2.86
CA HIS A 310 8.07 12.21 -2.92
C HIS A 310 6.76 11.92 -2.18
N GLY A 311 6.52 12.59 -1.05
CA GLY A 311 5.25 12.60 -0.31
C GLY A 311 5.05 11.40 0.63
N ASP A 312 5.85 10.34 0.45
CA ASP A 312 5.95 9.20 1.37
C ASP A 312 7.41 8.72 1.57
N PHE A 313 8.38 9.63 1.71
CA PHE A 313 9.79 9.28 1.89
C PHE A 313 10.06 8.75 3.32
N ARG A 314 10.06 7.43 3.50
CA ARG A 314 10.23 6.75 4.80
C ARG A 314 10.84 5.36 4.64
N LEU A 315 11.45 4.78 5.67
CA LEU A 315 12.11 3.45 5.61
C LEU A 315 11.28 2.32 4.97
N GLY A 316 9.96 2.33 5.13
CA GLY A 316 9.09 1.33 4.50
C GLY A 316 9.02 1.40 2.97
N ASN A 317 9.47 2.52 2.39
CA ASN A 317 9.51 2.82 0.95
C ASN A 317 10.96 3.02 0.46
N LEU A 318 11.93 2.54 1.23
CA LEU A 318 13.35 2.57 0.90
C LEU A 318 13.86 1.13 0.91
N ILE A 319 14.38 0.67 -0.22
CA ILE A 319 15.08 -0.61 -0.30
C ILE A 319 16.50 -0.39 0.20
N VAL A 320 16.87 -1.11 1.26
CA VAL A 320 18.19 -1.04 1.88
C VAL A 320 18.94 -2.36 1.64
N GLY A 321 20.14 -2.23 1.06
CA GLY A 321 21.11 -3.31 0.88
C GLY A 321 22.12 -3.38 2.02
N GLY A 322 23.17 -4.19 1.86
CA GLY A 322 24.22 -4.33 2.89
C GLY A 322 25.05 -3.06 3.12
N GLU A 323 25.15 -2.20 2.09
CA GLU A 323 25.98 -0.98 2.09
C GLU A 323 25.16 0.31 2.25
N GLY A 324 23.83 0.22 2.40
CA GLY A 324 22.96 1.38 2.57
C GLY A 324 21.78 1.43 1.59
N LEU A 325 21.36 2.64 1.21
CA LEU A 325 20.23 2.89 0.33
C LEU A 325 20.48 2.30 -1.07
N ALA A 326 19.62 1.37 -1.47
CA ALA A 326 19.66 0.74 -2.79
C ALA A 326 18.60 1.32 -3.74
N ALA A 327 17.41 1.65 -3.25
CA ALA A 327 16.38 2.31 -4.06
C ALA A 327 15.31 3.05 -3.25
N VAL A 328 14.80 4.16 -3.80
CA VAL A 328 13.58 4.86 -3.42
C VAL A 328 12.43 4.34 -4.27
N ILE A 329 11.34 3.93 -3.63
CA ILE A 329 10.18 3.31 -4.30
C ILE A 329 8.87 3.97 -3.82
N ASP A 330 7.77 3.64 -4.50
CA ASP A 330 6.41 4.05 -4.12
C ASP A 330 6.15 5.56 -4.25
N TRP A 331 6.10 6.02 -5.50
CA TRP A 331 5.98 7.44 -5.86
C TRP A 331 4.51 7.88 -6.01
N GLU A 332 3.58 7.15 -5.41
CA GLU A 332 2.14 7.33 -5.64
C GLU A 332 1.53 8.54 -4.93
N LEU A 333 2.26 9.12 -3.98
CA LEU A 333 1.92 10.36 -3.25
C LEU A 333 2.74 11.56 -3.73
N ALA A 334 3.53 11.39 -4.80
CA ALA A 334 4.42 12.43 -5.27
C ALA A 334 3.63 13.61 -5.84
N HIS A 335 4.10 14.83 -5.53
CA HIS A 335 3.42 16.05 -5.94
C HIS A 335 4.41 17.22 -6.00
N GLN A 336 3.97 18.35 -6.54
CA GLN A 336 4.74 19.59 -6.49
C GLN A 336 4.43 20.33 -5.19
N GLY A 337 5.44 20.59 -4.36
CA GLY A 337 5.23 21.14 -3.02
C GLY A 337 6.49 21.70 -2.39
N ASP A 338 6.45 21.84 -1.08
CA ASP A 338 7.58 22.27 -0.27
C ASP A 338 8.54 21.09 -0.05
N PRO A 339 9.81 21.15 -0.48
CA PRO A 339 10.77 20.05 -0.30
C PRO A 339 10.99 19.66 1.18
N THR A 340 10.76 20.58 2.11
CA THR A 340 10.89 20.29 3.54
C THR A 340 9.79 19.34 4.05
N GLU A 341 8.70 19.15 3.30
CA GLU A 341 7.67 18.14 3.62
C GLU A 341 8.26 16.74 3.75
N ASP A 342 9.09 16.31 2.79
CA ASP A 342 9.68 14.96 2.82
C ASP A 342 10.59 14.77 4.03
N VAL A 343 11.32 15.81 4.44
CA VAL A 343 12.18 15.76 5.64
C VAL A 343 11.35 15.69 6.91
N GLY A 344 10.30 16.50 7.03
CA GLY A 344 9.38 16.45 8.16
C GLY A 344 8.66 15.11 8.25
N TRP A 345 8.22 14.55 7.10
CA TRP A 345 7.63 13.23 7.02
C TRP A 345 8.61 12.15 7.47
N LEU A 346 9.86 12.17 6.97
CA LEU A 346 10.92 11.24 7.37
C LEU A 346 11.22 11.30 8.87
N CYS A 347 11.01 12.45 9.50
CA CYS A 347 11.25 12.66 10.91
C CYS A 347 10.14 12.15 11.83
N ILE A 348 8.90 11.92 11.38
CA ILE A 348 7.84 11.53 12.32
C ILE A 348 8.18 10.23 13.05
N ARG A 349 7.85 10.16 14.34
CA ARG A 349 8.20 9.03 15.22
C ARG A 349 7.68 7.68 14.72
N SER A 350 6.56 7.67 14.01
CA SER A 350 5.97 6.47 13.39
C SER A 350 6.93 5.72 12.46
N TRP A 351 7.94 6.40 11.90
CA TRP A 351 8.93 5.80 10.99
C TRP A 351 10.24 5.41 11.67
N ARG A 352 10.38 5.67 12.97
CA ARG A 352 11.58 5.35 13.77
C ARG A 352 11.52 3.93 14.36
N PHE A 353 10.35 3.29 14.38
CA PHE A 353 10.11 1.92 14.89
C PHE A 353 10.73 1.63 16.28
N GLY A 354 10.67 2.63 17.17
CA GLY A 354 11.18 2.59 18.54
C GLY A 354 12.63 3.07 18.70
N SER A 355 13.31 3.44 17.61
CA SER A 355 14.63 4.11 17.65
C SER A 355 14.45 5.62 17.84
N ASP A 356 13.72 6.03 18.87
CA ASP A 356 13.20 7.39 19.00
C ASP A 356 14.27 8.47 19.17
N ALA A 357 15.46 8.09 19.65
CA ALA A 357 16.61 8.96 19.85
C ALA A 357 17.22 9.49 18.54
N LEU A 358 16.89 8.88 17.39
CA LEU A 358 17.40 9.27 16.08
C LEU A 358 16.24 9.79 15.23
N PRO A 359 16.05 11.12 15.11
CA PRO A 359 14.89 11.71 14.46
C PRO A 359 14.69 11.27 13.01
N VAL A 360 15.79 11.14 12.26
CA VAL A 360 15.74 10.81 10.83
C VAL A 360 15.53 9.31 10.68
N ALA A 361 14.28 8.89 10.50
CA ALA A 361 13.88 7.50 10.26
C ALA A 361 14.38 6.47 11.31
N GLY A 362 14.85 6.90 12.48
CA GLY A 362 15.49 6.03 13.46
C GLY A 362 16.94 5.62 13.12
N VAL A 363 17.59 6.31 12.16
CA VAL A 363 18.95 5.99 11.69
C VAL A 363 19.95 7.14 11.84
N GLY A 364 19.52 8.40 11.99
CA GLY A 364 20.44 9.53 12.11
C GLY A 364 19.86 10.74 12.84
N GLU A 365 20.77 11.67 13.17
CA GLU A 365 20.46 12.99 13.72
C GLU A 365 20.05 13.98 12.62
N LEU A 366 19.15 14.90 12.93
CA LEU A 366 18.61 15.85 11.95
C LEU A 366 19.67 16.85 11.47
N GLU A 367 20.56 17.32 12.35
CA GLU A 367 21.60 18.29 12.00
C GLU A 367 22.63 17.69 11.04
N THR A 368 23.01 16.43 11.25
CA THR A 368 23.91 15.71 10.35
C THR A 368 23.25 15.49 8.99
N PHE A 369 21.98 15.09 8.98
CA PHE A 369 21.20 14.96 7.75
C PHE A 369 21.10 16.30 7.00
N ALA A 370 20.78 17.39 7.70
CA ALA A 370 20.63 18.71 7.08
C ALA A 370 21.94 19.20 6.44
N ALA A 371 23.07 19.00 7.11
CA ALA A 371 24.38 19.33 6.54
C ALA A 371 24.71 18.49 5.30
N ALA A 372 24.40 17.19 5.30
CA ALA A 372 24.60 16.33 4.14
C ALA A 372 23.67 16.70 2.98
N TYR A 373 22.42 17.08 3.28
CA TYR A 373 21.44 17.50 2.28
C TYR A 373 21.90 18.78 1.56
N GLU A 374 22.41 19.76 2.31
CA GLU A 374 22.99 20.98 1.73
C GLU A 374 24.25 20.68 0.90
N GLN A 375 25.15 19.81 1.40
CA GLN A 375 26.35 19.40 0.67
C GLN A 375 26.04 18.66 -0.64
N ALA A 376 24.94 17.93 -0.69
CA ALA A 376 24.45 17.24 -1.89
C ALA A 376 23.77 18.18 -2.91
N GLY A 377 23.68 19.48 -2.62
CA GLY A 377 23.11 20.50 -3.51
C GLY A 377 21.67 20.90 -3.18
N GLY A 378 21.12 20.40 -2.07
CA GLY A 378 19.86 20.90 -1.51
C GLY A 378 19.99 22.31 -0.93
N GLU A 379 18.88 23.04 -0.85
CA GLU A 379 18.85 24.31 -0.12
C GLU A 379 19.02 24.09 1.39
N ALA A 380 19.68 25.01 2.09
CA ALA A 380 19.86 24.91 3.55
C ALA A 380 18.49 24.77 4.25
N LEU A 381 18.34 23.73 5.07
CA LEU A 381 17.07 23.44 5.75
C LEU A 381 16.87 24.36 6.95
N ASP A 382 15.72 25.02 6.99
CA ASP A 382 15.21 25.66 8.20
C ASP A 382 14.59 24.60 9.12
N LEU A 383 15.21 24.39 10.28
CA LEU A 383 14.79 23.35 11.23
C LEU A 383 13.41 23.65 11.85
N GLU A 384 13.01 24.92 11.98
CA GLU A 384 11.65 25.26 12.42
C GLU A 384 10.62 24.87 11.35
N ARG A 385 10.97 25.05 10.07
CA ARG A 385 10.17 24.59 8.94
C ARG A 385 10.10 23.05 8.88
N VAL A 386 11.18 22.35 9.20
CA VAL A 386 11.17 20.87 9.35
C VAL A 386 10.21 20.46 10.45
N ARG A 387 10.26 21.11 11.62
CA ARG A 387 9.36 20.82 12.74
C ARG A 387 7.89 21.10 12.38
N TYR A 388 7.61 22.16 11.63
CA TYR A 388 6.26 22.43 11.09
C TYR A 388 5.77 21.26 10.23
N TRP A 389 6.61 20.77 9.30
CA TRP A 389 6.26 19.64 8.44
C TRP A 389 6.21 18.30 9.18
N GLU A 390 6.96 18.12 10.26
CA GLU A 390 6.83 16.96 11.16
C GLU A 390 5.48 16.97 11.88
N ALA A 391 5.03 18.13 12.37
CA ALA A 391 3.69 18.28 12.94
C ALA A 391 2.60 18.00 11.90
N PHE A 392 2.77 18.52 10.68
CA PHE A 392 1.88 18.21 9.55
C PHE A 392 1.84 16.70 9.25
N GLY A 393 3.01 16.05 9.23
CA GLY A 393 3.14 14.61 9.01
C GLY A 393 2.37 13.79 10.05
N ASN A 394 2.40 14.19 11.32
CA ASN A 394 1.62 13.53 12.36
C ASN A 394 0.10 13.71 12.15
N VAL A 395 -0.37 14.92 11.78
CA VAL A 395 -1.78 15.15 11.41
C VAL A 395 -2.20 14.26 10.23
N LYS A 396 -1.42 14.28 9.14
CA LYS A 396 -1.61 13.46 7.94
C LYS A 396 -1.69 11.97 8.29
N TRP A 397 -0.74 11.46 9.08
CA TRP A 397 -0.71 10.05 9.45
C TRP A 397 -1.86 9.62 10.37
N ALA A 398 -2.26 10.48 11.32
CA ALA A 398 -3.42 10.24 12.18
C ALA A 398 -4.70 10.08 11.36
N ILE A 399 -4.93 10.98 10.40
CA ILE A 399 -6.10 10.94 9.51
C ILE A 399 -6.06 9.71 8.61
N ILE A 400 -4.89 9.36 8.04
CA ILE A 400 -4.73 8.13 7.23
C ILE A 400 -5.10 6.89 8.05
N CYS A 401 -4.58 6.76 9.29
CA CYS A 401 -4.90 5.64 10.17
C CYS A 401 -6.40 5.55 10.47
N ALA A 402 -7.02 6.68 10.79
CA ALA A 402 -8.45 6.75 11.10
C ALA A 402 -9.31 6.41 9.88
N ARG A 403 -8.98 6.93 8.69
CA ARG A 403 -9.68 6.63 7.44
C ARG A 403 -9.58 5.15 7.08
N GLN A 404 -8.40 4.56 7.19
CA GLN A 404 -8.22 3.13 6.91
C GLN A 404 -9.02 2.25 7.88
N ALA A 405 -9.07 2.61 9.16
CA ALA A 405 -9.94 1.93 10.12
C ALA A 405 -11.43 2.11 9.76
N ASN A 406 -11.83 3.31 9.34
CA ASN A 406 -13.21 3.60 8.93
C ASN A 406 -13.63 2.77 7.70
N ASP A 407 -12.75 2.59 6.70
CA ASP A 407 -13.01 1.71 5.54
C ASP A 407 -13.30 0.27 5.96
N HIS A 408 -12.63 -0.22 7.00
CA HIS A 408 -12.93 -1.52 7.58
C HIS A 408 -14.30 -1.54 8.27
N LEU A 409 -14.55 -0.56 9.15
CA LEU A 409 -15.73 -0.51 10.02
C LEU A 409 -17.03 -0.32 9.22
N THR A 410 -17.00 0.52 8.18
CA THR A 410 -18.12 0.76 7.25
C THR A 410 -18.31 -0.39 6.25
N GLY A 411 -17.31 -1.25 6.11
CA GLY A 411 -17.34 -2.40 5.21
C GLY A 411 -16.97 -2.08 3.76
N VAL A 412 -16.50 -0.86 3.47
CA VAL A 412 -15.90 -0.48 2.17
C VAL A 412 -14.76 -1.44 1.82
N ARG A 413 -13.86 -1.70 2.77
CA ARG A 413 -12.79 -2.69 2.64
C ARG A 413 -12.54 -3.41 3.96
N ARG A 414 -13.13 -4.60 4.14
CA ARG A 414 -12.93 -5.42 5.35
C ARG A 414 -11.55 -6.08 5.38
N SER A 415 -10.60 -5.46 6.08
CA SER A 415 -9.26 -6.01 6.35
C SER A 415 -8.87 -5.91 7.83
N HIS A 416 -8.32 -6.99 8.40
CA HIS A 416 -7.80 -6.96 9.78
C HIS A 416 -6.62 -6.01 9.95
N GLU A 417 -5.82 -5.82 8.90
CA GLU A 417 -4.68 -4.89 8.88
C GLU A 417 -5.18 -3.44 8.99
N LEU A 418 -6.17 -3.06 8.17
CA LEU A 418 -6.78 -1.72 8.22
C LEU A 418 -7.43 -1.45 9.58
N ALA A 419 -8.12 -2.43 10.16
CA ALA A 419 -8.67 -2.31 11.52
C ALA A 419 -7.57 -2.11 12.58
N SER A 420 -6.40 -2.74 12.40
CA SER A 420 -5.29 -2.61 13.34
C SER A 420 -4.64 -1.23 13.32
N LEU A 421 -4.66 -0.55 12.16
CA LEU A 421 -4.12 0.81 12.02
C LEU A 421 -4.93 1.85 12.79
N GLY A 422 -6.23 1.62 13.00
CA GLY A 422 -7.03 2.48 13.88
C GLY A 422 -6.51 2.58 15.31
N ARG A 423 -5.81 1.55 15.81
CA ARG A 423 -5.17 1.60 17.14
C ARG A 423 -3.95 2.52 17.18
N ARG A 424 -3.36 2.80 16.02
CA ARG A 424 -2.18 3.65 15.91
C ARG A 424 -2.52 5.13 15.90
N VAL A 425 -3.78 5.53 15.74
CA VAL A 425 -4.21 6.94 15.69
C VAL A 425 -3.70 7.73 16.91
N CYS A 426 -3.69 7.12 18.09
CA CYS A 426 -3.22 7.80 19.31
C CYS A 426 -1.71 8.08 19.33
N GLU A 427 -0.90 7.35 18.53
CA GLU A 427 0.55 7.55 18.44
C GLU A 427 0.88 8.93 17.83
N PRO A 428 0.50 9.25 16.58
CA PRO A 428 0.74 10.57 16.00
C PRO A 428 -0.06 11.68 16.68
N GLU A 429 -1.21 11.41 17.31
CA GLU A 429 -1.90 12.42 18.13
C GLU A 429 -1.06 12.85 19.33
N TRP A 430 -0.45 11.89 20.02
CA TRP A 430 0.45 12.18 21.14
C TRP A 430 1.68 12.95 20.67
N ASP A 431 2.36 12.45 19.64
CA ASP A 431 3.58 13.08 19.13
C ASP A 431 3.30 14.49 18.59
N LEU A 432 2.17 14.70 17.92
CA LEU A 432 1.70 16.04 17.51
C LEU A 432 1.54 16.98 18.70
N LEU A 433 0.88 16.54 19.78
CA LEU A 433 0.64 17.37 20.95
C LEU A 433 1.94 17.73 21.68
N GLU A 434 2.91 16.82 21.73
CA GLU A 434 4.26 17.13 22.24
C GLU A 434 4.95 18.16 21.34
N LEU A 435 4.89 17.96 20.01
CA LEU A 435 5.51 18.86 19.03
C LEU A 435 4.94 20.27 19.06
N ILE A 436 3.62 20.46 19.16
CA ILE A 436 3.01 21.81 19.15
C ILE A 436 2.85 22.42 20.55
N GLY A 437 2.92 21.58 21.59
CA GLY A 437 2.71 21.97 22.98
C GLY A 437 3.96 22.48 23.68
N ASP A 438 5.15 22.17 23.18
CA ASP A 438 6.41 22.68 23.73
C ASP A 438 6.69 24.13 23.28
N PRO A 439 6.58 25.13 24.18
CA PRO A 439 6.85 26.54 23.85
C PRO A 439 8.35 26.86 23.77
N ALA A 440 9.23 25.88 24.01
CA ALA A 440 10.69 26.06 24.09
C ALA A 440 11.50 25.28 23.04
N ALA A 441 10.83 24.58 22.12
CA ALA A 441 11.46 24.10 20.89
C ALA A 441 11.26 25.10 19.75
#